data_AF-A0A6L6GBI7-F1
#
_entry.id   AF-A0A6L6GBI7-F1
#
_cell.length_a   1.000
_cell.length_b   1.000
_cell.length_c   1.000
_cell.angle_alpha   90.00
_cell.angle_beta   90.00
_cell.angle_gamma   90.00
#
_symmetry.space_group_name_H-M   'P 1'
#
loop_
_entity.id
_entity.type
_entity.pdbx_description
1 polymer ?
#
loop_
_entity_poly.entity_id
_entity_poly.type
_entity_poly.pdbx_seq_one_letter_code
_entity_poly.pdbx_strand_id
1 'polypeptide(L)'
;MPIDSVRHSIHIRRKKNAVVFNNIDRLKELGRQARSHQDILDGLHPWNANHTLKFDNKLPLLLGILGAILSLAIFISPSNIWAQLCLFAGCSAIFWSYITYEDNEEIQSVTSYLEKTIIAKKYQLEFNRPPPYLGHTINAHLFTVYLKNLFPIFNRGYHSNNIDSYASTTWIDHQGIERSVLIFSYSYVTEAIEKQQHGVTLKTTEIEKRLWGAFIFNIDIQGLAVTSISKKFNYPYLHEWQSNYIAANRKIDFFGTSDMHLAKTLTPVLTLKLANFFNHQNGELLFHPDKNVMCFMGAKNLFQISKNDKTVEDISALRGHLRTFKLPHLEQLQRDLMLFLTKD
;
A
#
# COMPACT_ATOMS: atom_id res chain seq x y z
N MET A 1 -19.30 45.60 28.52
CA MET A 1 -18.43 44.41 28.68
C MET A 1 -18.99 43.22 27.92
N PRO A 2 -18.56 42.99 26.67
CA PRO A 2 -18.45 41.62 26.14
C PRO A 2 -17.16 41.38 25.31
N ILE A 3 -16.21 42.31 25.33
CA ILE A 3 -14.96 42.25 24.54
C ILE A 3 -13.94 41.29 25.18
N ASP A 4 -13.91 41.18 26.50
CA ASP A 4 -12.96 40.31 27.21
C ASP A 4 -13.27 38.83 27.04
N SER A 5 -14.54 38.42 27.03
CA SER A 5 -14.94 37.02 26.76
C SER A 5 -14.64 36.58 25.32
N VAL A 6 -14.73 37.49 24.35
CA VAL A 6 -14.43 37.20 22.94
C VAL A 6 -12.91 37.14 22.71
N ARG A 7 -12.13 38.04 23.32
CA ARG A 7 -10.66 37.95 23.29
C ARG A 7 -10.15 36.70 24.00
N HIS A 8 -10.76 36.34 25.13
CA HIS A 8 -10.36 35.15 25.88
C HIS A 8 -10.68 33.86 25.11
N SER A 9 -11.82 33.79 24.40
CA SER A 9 -12.19 32.61 23.61
C SER A 9 -11.33 32.43 22.34
N ILE A 10 -10.97 33.52 21.65
CA ILE A 10 -10.06 33.50 20.50
C ILE A 10 -8.64 33.11 20.94
N HIS A 11 -8.16 33.65 22.08
CA HIS A 11 -6.82 33.34 22.59
C HIS A 11 -6.70 31.91 23.13
N ILE A 12 -7.74 31.39 23.79
CA ILE A 12 -7.81 29.97 24.22
C ILE A 12 -7.85 29.03 23.02
N ARG A 13 -8.54 29.40 21.92
CA ARG A 13 -8.61 28.60 20.69
C ARG A 13 -7.29 28.50 19.96
N ARG A 14 -6.60 29.63 19.77
CA ARG A 14 -5.21 29.60 19.26
C ARG A 14 -4.34 28.71 20.13
N LYS A 15 -4.53 28.73 21.46
CA LYS A 15 -3.79 27.85 22.38
C LYS A 15 -4.18 26.37 22.26
N LYS A 16 -5.46 26.03 22.11
CA LYS A 16 -5.93 24.64 21.94
C LYS A 16 -5.53 24.04 20.60
N ASN A 17 -5.72 24.76 19.50
CA ASN A 17 -5.27 24.30 18.18
C ASN A 17 -3.74 24.32 18.09
N ALA A 18 -3.03 25.26 18.73
CA ALA A 18 -1.57 25.23 18.83
C ALA A 18 -1.05 23.98 19.55
N VAL A 19 -1.77 23.46 20.54
CA VAL A 19 -1.43 22.18 21.17
C VAL A 19 -1.55 21.01 20.17
N VAL A 20 -2.58 21.03 19.31
CA VAL A 20 -2.73 20.02 18.24
C VAL A 20 -1.59 20.13 17.22
N PHE A 21 -1.24 21.34 16.77
CA PHE A 21 -0.08 21.55 15.88
C PHE A 21 1.24 21.11 16.51
N ASN A 22 1.49 21.46 17.78
CA ASN A 22 2.68 21.00 18.49
C ASN A 22 2.71 19.47 18.63
N ASN A 23 1.54 18.83 18.84
CA ASN A 23 1.45 17.37 18.84
C ASN A 23 1.79 16.80 17.46
N ILE A 24 1.27 17.38 16.38
CA ILE A 24 1.58 16.99 14.99
C ILE A 24 3.08 17.09 14.71
N ASP A 25 3.72 18.20 15.12
CA ASP A 25 5.17 18.39 14.92
C ASP A 25 5.98 17.38 15.72
N ARG A 26 5.60 17.11 16.98
CA ARG A 26 6.23 16.08 17.80
C ARG A 26 6.06 14.69 17.21
N LEU A 27 4.89 14.38 16.63
CA LEU A 27 4.64 13.12 15.93
C LEU A 27 5.50 12.97 14.67
N LYS A 28 5.63 14.03 13.87
CA LYS A 28 6.54 14.06 12.71
C LYS A 28 7.98 13.81 13.13
N GLU A 29 8.44 14.48 14.19
CA GLU A 29 9.80 14.33 14.69
C GLU A 29 10.08 12.93 15.24
N LEU A 30 9.13 12.37 15.99
CA LEU A 30 9.18 10.99 16.48
C LEU A 30 9.30 9.99 15.33
N GLY A 31 8.53 10.18 14.24
CA GLY A 31 8.65 9.35 13.05
C GLY A 31 10.01 9.47 12.35
N ARG A 32 10.61 10.67 12.33
CA ARG A 32 11.94 10.91 11.75
C ARG A 32 13.08 10.29 12.55
N GLN A 33 13.01 10.38 13.88
CA GLN A 33 14.08 9.92 14.77
C GLN A 33 14.00 8.41 15.07
N ALA A 34 12.84 7.78 14.87
CA ALA A 34 12.63 6.38 15.18
C ALA A 34 13.54 5.45 14.37
N ARG A 35 14.27 4.58 15.06
CA ARG A 35 15.11 3.55 14.45
C ARG A 35 14.29 2.29 14.21
N SER A 36 13.42 1.95 15.14
CA SER A 36 12.52 0.79 15.09
C SER A 36 11.05 1.20 15.10
N HIS A 37 10.15 0.28 14.72
CA HIS A 37 8.71 0.51 14.85
C HIS A 37 8.27 0.60 16.33
N GLN A 38 8.99 -0.06 17.23
CA GLN A 38 8.71 -0.04 18.66
C GLN A 38 9.04 1.34 19.26
N ASP A 39 10.10 1.99 18.78
CA ASP A 39 10.46 3.36 19.20
C ASP A 39 9.31 4.34 18.96
N ILE A 40 8.57 4.14 17.84
CA ILE A 40 7.38 4.94 17.53
C ILE A 40 6.28 4.67 18.56
N LEU A 41 6.00 3.41 18.85
CA LEU A 41 4.95 3.01 19.80
C LEU A 41 5.27 3.42 21.26
N ASP A 42 6.55 3.42 21.62
CA ASP A 42 7.06 3.82 22.93
C ASP A 42 7.07 5.34 23.06
N GLY A 43 7.46 6.08 22.01
CA GLY A 43 7.39 7.54 22.02
C GLY A 43 5.96 8.10 22.12
N LEU A 44 4.95 7.31 21.77
CA LEU A 44 3.53 7.63 21.97
C LEU A 44 3.05 7.38 23.40
N HIS A 45 3.84 6.73 24.27
CA HIS A 45 3.45 6.45 25.65
C HIS A 45 4.64 6.37 26.63
N PRO A 46 4.72 7.25 27.65
CA PRO A 46 3.71 8.22 28.05
C PRO A 46 3.76 9.54 27.26
N TRP A 47 2.60 9.99 26.78
CA TRP A 47 2.48 11.32 26.19
C TRP A 47 2.34 12.35 27.32
N ASN A 48 3.46 12.91 27.77
CA ASN A 48 3.52 13.88 28.88
C ASN A 48 2.97 15.28 28.51
N ALA A 49 1.93 15.33 27.68
CA ALA A 49 1.25 16.54 27.21
C ALA A 49 -0.23 16.24 26.97
N ASN A 50 -1.02 17.24 26.56
CA ASN A 50 -2.41 17.01 26.17
C ASN A 50 -2.48 16.06 24.95
N HIS A 51 -3.29 15.01 25.03
CA HIS A 51 -3.36 13.93 24.05
C HIS A 51 -4.27 14.23 22.83
N THR A 52 -4.91 15.40 22.78
CA THR A 52 -5.88 15.73 21.72
C THR A 52 -5.22 15.82 20.34
N LEU A 53 -5.79 15.11 19.36
CA LEU A 53 -5.44 15.18 17.93
C LEU A 53 -6.68 15.58 17.09
N LYS A 54 -7.48 16.51 17.61
CA LYS A 54 -8.70 16.98 16.95
C LYS A 54 -8.82 18.48 17.10
N PHE A 55 -9.00 19.18 15.98
CA PHE A 55 -9.22 20.63 15.98
C PHE A 55 -10.61 21.00 16.52
N ASP A 56 -10.70 22.10 17.27
CA ASP A 56 -11.97 22.59 17.81
C ASP A 56 -12.66 23.56 16.84
N ASN A 57 -13.50 23.03 15.95
CA ASN A 57 -14.21 23.80 14.92
C ASN A 57 -15.63 24.26 15.31
N LYS A 58 -16.03 24.16 16.59
CA LYS A 58 -17.42 24.49 17.01
C LYS A 58 -17.83 25.95 16.74
N LEU A 59 -16.92 26.90 16.94
CA LEU A 59 -17.19 28.34 16.76
C LEU A 59 -17.23 28.74 15.28
N PRO A 60 -16.29 28.34 14.40
CA PRO A 60 -16.43 28.50 12.96
C PRO A 60 -17.78 27.97 12.47
N LEU A 61 -18.14 26.75 12.86
CA LEU A 61 -19.43 26.17 12.48
C LEU A 61 -20.63 27.03 12.93
N LEU A 62 -20.61 27.51 14.17
CA LEU A 62 -21.66 28.38 14.71
C LEU A 62 -21.71 29.73 13.97
N LEU A 63 -20.55 30.34 13.67
CA LEU A 63 -20.44 31.55 12.87
C LEU A 63 -20.95 31.36 11.44
N GLY A 64 -20.66 30.22 10.82
CA GLY A 64 -21.19 29.85 9.51
C GLY A 64 -22.72 29.73 9.53
N ILE A 65 -23.28 29.06 10.53
CA ILE A 65 -24.74 28.92 10.71
C ILE A 65 -25.39 30.29 10.95
N LEU A 66 -24.86 31.09 11.88
CA LEU A 66 -25.38 32.44 12.15
C LEU A 66 -25.26 33.34 10.91
N GLY A 67 -24.14 33.26 10.18
CA GLY A 67 -23.94 34.02 8.96
C GLY A 67 -24.93 33.63 7.87
N ALA A 68 -25.26 32.34 7.73
CA ALA A 68 -26.28 31.85 6.81
C ALA A 68 -27.68 32.37 7.18
N ILE A 69 -28.05 32.31 8.47
CA ILE A 69 -29.33 32.83 8.97
C ILE A 69 -29.46 34.34 8.71
N LEU A 70 -28.40 35.12 8.97
CA LEU A 70 -28.38 36.56 8.71
C LEU A 70 -28.49 36.88 7.22
N SER A 71 -27.87 36.07 6.37
CA SER A 71 -27.95 36.24 4.91
C SER A 71 -29.36 35.97 4.35
N LEU A 72 -30.14 35.09 5.00
CA LEU A 72 -31.52 34.80 4.62
C LEU A 72 -32.49 35.98 4.84
N ALA A 73 -32.14 36.95 5.69
CA ALA A 73 -32.97 38.13 5.97
C ALA A 73 -33.26 38.98 4.71
N ILE A 74 -32.39 38.92 3.69
CA ILE A 74 -32.56 39.63 2.42
C ILE A 74 -33.82 39.20 1.66
N PHE A 75 -34.25 37.94 1.81
CA PHE A 75 -35.42 37.39 1.09
C PHE A 75 -36.75 37.91 1.65
N ILE A 76 -36.78 38.39 2.90
CA ILE A 76 -38.00 38.86 3.56
C ILE A 76 -38.27 40.34 3.21
N SER A 77 -37.23 41.17 3.09
CA SER A 77 -37.39 42.60 2.80
C SER A 77 -36.19 43.16 2.03
N PRO A 78 -36.11 42.93 0.69
CA PRO A 78 -34.93 43.25 -0.11
C PRO A 78 -34.57 44.74 -0.17
N SER A 79 -35.58 45.62 -0.09
CA SER A 79 -35.43 47.07 -0.16
C SER A 79 -35.06 47.73 1.17
N ASN A 80 -35.06 46.97 2.27
CA ASN A 80 -34.75 47.50 3.59
C ASN A 80 -33.23 47.59 3.80
N ILE A 81 -32.73 48.77 4.15
CA ILE A 81 -31.31 49.03 4.46
C ILE A 81 -30.80 48.09 5.55
N TRP A 82 -31.63 47.75 6.54
CA TRP A 82 -31.27 46.81 7.60
C TRP A 82 -31.08 45.38 7.07
N ALA A 83 -31.85 44.96 6.07
CA ALA A 83 -31.70 43.64 5.45
C ALA A 83 -30.41 43.56 4.63
N GLN A 84 -30.04 44.64 3.94
CA GLN A 84 -28.76 44.74 3.21
C GLN A 84 -27.55 44.72 4.17
N LEU A 85 -27.63 45.40 5.31
CA LEU A 85 -26.61 45.33 6.35
C LEU A 85 -26.49 43.93 6.98
N CYS A 86 -27.62 43.25 7.22
CA CYS A 86 -27.62 41.85 7.69
C CYS A 86 -26.95 40.91 6.70
N LEU A 87 -27.16 41.10 5.39
CA LEU A 87 -26.47 40.32 4.35
C LEU A 87 -24.96 40.55 4.40
N PHE A 88 -24.50 41.80 4.49
CA PHE A 88 -23.07 42.11 4.58
C PHE A 88 -22.43 41.51 5.84
N ALA A 89 -23.10 41.61 6.99
CA ALA A 89 -22.67 41.00 8.24
C ALA A 89 -22.66 39.46 8.14
N GLY A 90 -23.66 38.87 7.49
CA GLY A 90 -23.77 37.43 7.24
C GLY A 90 -22.62 36.90 6.36
N CYS A 91 -22.34 37.56 5.24
CA CYS A 91 -21.21 37.24 4.37
C CYS A 91 -19.88 37.37 5.11
N SER A 92 -19.70 38.42 5.92
CA SER A 92 -18.49 38.61 6.72
C SER A 92 -18.32 37.50 7.76
N ALA A 93 -19.40 37.05 8.39
CA ALA A 93 -19.38 35.94 9.36
C ALA A 93 -19.07 34.59 8.68
N ILE A 94 -19.62 34.34 7.49
CA ILE A 94 -19.30 33.14 6.69
C ILE A 94 -17.82 33.16 6.26
N PHE A 95 -17.34 34.31 5.77
CA PHE A 95 -15.94 34.48 5.39
C PHE A 95 -15.00 34.26 6.58
N TRP A 96 -15.35 34.81 7.75
CA TRP A 96 -14.59 34.62 8.98
C TRP A 96 -14.62 33.16 9.45
N SER A 97 -15.77 32.49 9.34
CA SER A 97 -15.92 31.06 9.60
C SER A 97 -14.97 30.25 8.71
N TYR A 98 -14.93 30.55 7.42
CA TYR A 98 -14.05 29.86 6.47
C TYR A 98 -12.57 30.02 6.82
N ILE A 99 -12.11 31.25 7.10
CA ILE A 99 -10.70 31.51 7.48
C ILE A 99 -10.32 30.83 8.79
N THR A 100 -11.26 30.68 9.72
CA THR A 100 -10.99 30.12 11.06
C THR A 100 -11.24 28.61 11.14
N TYR A 101 -11.75 28.00 10.07
CA TYR A 101 -12.00 26.56 10.01
C TYR A 101 -10.68 25.83 9.75
N GLU A 102 -10.33 24.90 10.63
CA GLU A 102 -9.12 24.09 10.49
C GLU A 102 -9.47 22.70 9.97
N ASP A 103 -8.87 22.28 8.85
CA ASP A 103 -9.11 20.95 8.30
C ASP A 103 -8.25 19.89 9.01
N ASN A 104 -8.73 18.66 9.05
CA ASN A 104 -8.00 17.52 9.60
C ASN A 104 -6.93 16.97 8.65
N GLU A 105 -6.68 17.62 7.50
CA GLU A 105 -5.70 17.18 6.50
C GLU A 105 -4.30 16.97 7.11
N GLU A 106 -3.85 17.88 8.00
CA GLU A 106 -2.55 17.72 8.65
C GLU A 106 -2.48 16.51 9.57
N ILE A 107 -3.57 16.22 10.30
CA ILE A 107 -3.68 15.05 11.18
C ILE A 107 -3.68 13.77 10.35
N GLN A 108 -4.41 13.76 9.23
CA GLN A 108 -4.43 12.63 8.30
C GLN A 108 -3.06 12.41 7.65
N SER A 109 -2.37 13.49 7.28
CA SER A 109 -1.03 13.46 6.69
C SER A 109 0.01 12.88 7.67
N VAL A 110 0.05 13.37 8.92
CA VAL A 110 0.98 12.82 9.92
C VAL A 110 0.64 11.39 10.30
N THR A 111 -0.66 11.04 10.37
CA THR A 111 -1.10 9.67 10.62
C THR A 111 -0.64 8.76 9.49
N SER A 112 -0.93 9.11 8.24
CA SER A 112 -0.50 8.35 7.05
C SER A 112 1.03 8.22 6.96
N TYR A 113 1.76 9.27 7.36
CA TYR A 113 3.22 9.24 7.45
C TYR A 113 3.71 8.23 8.49
N LEU A 114 3.15 8.25 9.70
CA LEU A 114 3.50 7.29 10.76
C LEU A 114 3.11 5.85 10.40
N GLU A 115 1.96 5.66 9.74
CA GLU A 115 1.53 4.35 9.24
C GLU A 115 2.54 3.76 8.26
N LYS A 116 2.94 4.55 7.25
CA LYS A 116 3.98 4.16 6.28
C LYS A 116 5.31 3.87 6.98
N THR A 117 5.69 4.71 7.94
CA THR A 117 6.95 4.56 8.67
C THR A 117 6.96 3.30 9.53
N ILE A 118 5.90 3.02 10.27
CA ILE A 118 5.78 1.79 11.08
C ILE A 118 5.84 0.56 10.20
N ILE A 119 5.11 0.53 9.08
CA ILE A 119 5.16 -0.61 8.14
C ILE A 119 6.57 -0.79 7.60
N ALA A 120 7.20 0.30 7.14
CA ALA A 120 8.55 0.26 6.61
C ALA A 120 9.55 -0.31 7.64
N LYS A 121 9.48 0.15 8.89
CA LYS A 121 10.37 -0.32 9.96
C LYS A 121 10.05 -1.73 10.44
N LYS A 122 8.78 -2.08 10.57
CA LYS A 122 8.33 -3.40 11.07
C LYS A 122 8.72 -4.54 10.13
N TYR A 123 8.57 -4.32 8.82
CA TYR A 123 8.89 -5.31 7.80
C TYR A 123 10.23 -5.05 7.10
N GLN A 124 11.02 -4.10 7.61
CA GLN A 124 12.33 -3.70 7.05
C GLN A 124 12.24 -3.42 5.53
N LEU A 125 11.18 -2.72 5.12
CA LEU A 125 10.92 -2.37 3.73
C LEU A 125 11.65 -1.08 3.37
N GLU A 126 12.65 -1.21 2.51
CA GLU A 126 13.33 -0.09 1.89
C GLU A 126 12.69 0.23 0.55
N PHE A 127 11.72 1.14 0.58
CA PHE A 127 11.00 1.59 -0.62
C PHE A 127 11.93 2.27 -1.62
N ASN A 128 11.74 1.96 -2.91
CA ASN A 128 12.47 2.54 -4.04
C ASN A 128 14.00 2.38 -3.94
N ARG A 129 14.47 1.36 -3.21
CA ARG A 129 15.89 1.02 -3.12
C ARG A 129 16.14 -0.40 -3.64
N PRO A 130 17.13 -0.59 -4.53
CA PRO A 130 17.51 -1.92 -4.96
C PRO A 130 18.11 -2.71 -3.77
N PRO A 131 18.01 -4.05 -3.77
CA PRO A 131 18.66 -4.88 -2.78
C PRO A 131 20.17 -4.62 -2.71
N PRO A 132 20.78 -4.67 -1.51
CA PRO A 132 22.20 -4.32 -1.32
C PRO A 132 23.17 -5.12 -2.21
N TYR A 133 22.88 -6.41 -2.46
CA TYR A 133 23.76 -7.29 -3.24
C TYR A 133 23.83 -6.92 -4.74
N LEU A 134 22.90 -6.12 -5.28
CA LEU A 134 22.97 -5.60 -6.66
C LEU A 134 23.83 -4.35 -6.80
N GLY A 135 24.40 -3.85 -5.71
CA GLY A 135 25.18 -2.63 -5.66
C GLY A 135 24.28 -1.39 -5.53
N HIS A 136 24.68 -0.47 -4.65
CA HIS A 136 23.92 0.75 -4.30
C HIS A 136 23.83 1.81 -5.43
N THR A 137 24.31 1.52 -6.64
CA THR A 137 24.55 2.53 -7.69
C THR A 137 23.56 2.51 -8.86
N ILE A 138 22.59 1.59 -8.87
CA ILE A 138 21.61 1.53 -9.97
C ILE A 138 20.56 2.62 -9.76
N ASN A 139 20.41 3.52 -10.74
CA ASN A 139 19.31 4.50 -10.77
C ASN A 139 17.96 3.75 -10.69
N ALA A 140 17.03 4.23 -9.87
CA ALA A 140 15.71 3.62 -9.67
C ALA A 140 14.97 3.31 -10.98
N HIS A 141 15.10 4.15 -12.01
CA HIS A 141 14.49 3.92 -13.31
C HIS A 141 15.17 2.78 -14.09
N LEU A 142 16.51 2.74 -14.10
CA LEU A 142 17.25 1.65 -14.75
C LEU A 142 16.98 0.32 -14.06
N PHE A 143 16.75 0.37 -12.75
CA PHE A 143 16.45 -0.82 -11.96
C PHE A 143 15.10 -1.44 -12.31
N THR A 144 14.05 -0.63 -12.53
CA THR A 144 12.74 -1.17 -12.97
C THR A 144 12.84 -1.79 -14.36
N VAL A 145 13.60 -1.18 -15.28
CA VAL A 145 13.89 -1.78 -16.61
C VAL A 145 14.62 -3.12 -16.45
N TYR A 146 15.64 -3.18 -15.59
CA TYR A 146 16.34 -4.43 -15.28
C TYR A 146 15.38 -5.51 -14.77
N LEU A 147 14.52 -5.20 -13.80
CA LEU A 147 13.54 -6.15 -13.25
C LEU A 147 12.58 -6.67 -14.33
N LYS A 148 12.07 -5.78 -15.19
CA LYS A 148 11.19 -6.18 -16.30
C LYS A 148 11.89 -7.12 -17.29
N ASN A 149 13.19 -6.93 -17.51
CA ASN A 149 13.97 -7.78 -18.40
C ASN A 149 14.39 -9.13 -17.77
N LEU A 150 14.18 -9.34 -16.46
CA LEU A 150 14.45 -10.63 -15.83
C LEU A 150 13.44 -11.70 -16.23
N PHE A 151 12.16 -11.33 -16.39
CA PHE A 151 11.12 -12.29 -16.72
C PHE A 151 10.20 -11.76 -17.83
N PRO A 152 9.86 -12.60 -18.83
CA PRO A 152 8.99 -12.19 -19.94
C PRO A 152 7.57 -11.78 -19.48
N ILE A 153 7.19 -12.18 -18.27
CA ILE A 153 5.89 -11.91 -17.65
C ILE A 153 5.59 -10.40 -17.50
N PHE A 154 6.62 -9.55 -17.48
CA PHE A 154 6.47 -8.11 -17.35
C PHE A 154 6.16 -7.39 -18.66
N ASN A 155 5.93 -8.13 -19.75
CA ASN A 155 5.54 -7.61 -21.06
C ASN A 155 4.17 -8.16 -21.50
N ARG A 156 3.22 -8.26 -20.56
CA ARG A 156 1.88 -8.82 -20.75
C ARG A 156 0.87 -7.87 -21.36
N GLY A 157 0.96 -6.61 -20.99
CA GLY A 157 0.05 -5.56 -21.40
C GLY A 157 0.32 -5.13 -22.83
N TYR A 158 -0.75 -4.76 -23.50
CA TYR A 158 -0.74 -4.33 -24.89
C TYR A 158 -0.09 -2.96 -25.05
N HIS A 159 -0.42 -2.01 -24.15
CA HIS A 159 0.06 -0.63 -24.20
C HIS A 159 0.94 -0.20 -23.02
N SER A 160 0.74 -0.80 -21.84
CA SER A 160 1.39 -0.36 -20.61
C SER A 160 1.76 -1.55 -19.73
N ASN A 161 2.97 -1.47 -19.16
CA ASN A 161 3.56 -2.50 -18.31
C ASN A 161 4.46 -1.80 -17.28
N ASN A 162 3.93 -1.48 -16.11
CA ASN A 162 4.60 -0.61 -15.14
C ASN A 162 4.81 -1.33 -13.81
N ILE A 163 6.01 -1.22 -13.26
CA ILE A 163 6.26 -1.54 -11.85
C ILE A 163 5.99 -0.25 -11.08
N ASP A 164 4.83 -0.17 -10.42
CA ASP A 164 4.38 1.09 -9.80
C ASP A 164 5.16 1.42 -8.52
N SER A 165 5.47 0.39 -7.73
CA SER A 165 6.20 0.52 -6.48
C SER A 165 6.99 -0.75 -6.18
N TYR A 166 8.12 -0.59 -5.50
CA TYR A 166 8.88 -1.71 -4.99
C TYR A 166 9.56 -1.37 -3.67
N ALA A 167 9.83 -2.41 -2.88
CA ALA A 167 10.58 -2.32 -1.64
C ALA A 167 11.52 -3.51 -1.50
N SER A 168 12.78 -3.25 -1.17
CA SER A 168 13.72 -4.30 -0.80
C SER A 168 13.61 -4.62 0.69
N THR A 169 13.88 -5.87 1.04
CA THR A 169 13.92 -6.38 2.41
C THR A 169 14.78 -7.63 2.47
N THR A 170 15.10 -8.08 3.67
CA THR A 170 15.81 -9.34 3.89
C THR A 170 14.93 -10.26 4.72
N TRP A 171 14.70 -11.47 4.23
CA TRP A 171 13.99 -12.50 4.97
C TRP A 171 14.96 -13.57 5.42
N ILE A 172 14.73 -14.10 6.61
CA ILE A 172 15.51 -15.19 7.17
C ILE A 172 14.66 -16.45 7.01
N ASP A 173 15.20 -17.48 6.36
CA ASP A 173 14.52 -18.76 6.26
C ASP A 173 14.58 -19.56 7.57
N HIS A 174 13.93 -20.72 7.63
CA HIS A 174 13.91 -21.55 8.84
C HIS A 174 15.28 -22.09 9.24
N GLN A 175 16.27 -22.04 8.35
CA GLN A 175 17.65 -22.47 8.59
C GLN A 175 18.57 -21.31 8.98
N GLY A 176 18.04 -20.08 9.11
CA GLY A 176 18.82 -18.91 9.44
C GLY A 176 19.55 -18.28 8.25
N ILE A 177 19.26 -18.70 7.02
CA ILE A 177 19.90 -18.12 5.82
C ILE A 177 19.17 -16.84 5.45
N GLU A 178 19.93 -15.75 5.35
CA GLU A 178 19.43 -14.46 4.88
C GLU A 178 19.22 -14.47 3.36
N ARG A 179 18.02 -14.10 2.95
CA ARG A 179 17.60 -14.00 1.55
C ARG A 179 17.21 -12.58 1.25
N SER A 180 17.88 -11.99 0.27
CA SER A 180 17.46 -10.71 -0.28
C SER A 180 16.16 -10.87 -1.06
N VAL A 181 15.17 -10.04 -0.74
CA VAL A 181 13.84 -10.08 -1.32
C VAL A 181 13.45 -8.69 -1.80
N LEU A 182 12.76 -8.63 -2.93
CA LEU A 182 12.18 -7.41 -3.46
C LEU A 182 10.70 -7.59 -3.71
N ILE A 183 9.88 -6.89 -2.94
CA ILE A 183 8.42 -6.88 -3.07
C ILE A 183 8.04 -5.78 -4.05
N PHE A 184 7.08 -6.05 -4.94
CA PHE A 184 6.67 -5.08 -5.96
C PHE A 184 5.16 -5.10 -6.23
N SER A 185 4.67 -4.01 -6.79
CA SER A 185 3.37 -3.93 -7.48
C SER A 185 3.59 -3.70 -8.96
N TYR A 186 2.76 -4.33 -9.78
CA TYR A 186 2.84 -4.30 -11.23
C TYR A 186 1.45 -4.05 -11.82
N SER A 187 1.34 -3.04 -12.68
CA SER A 187 0.13 -2.71 -13.42
C SER A 187 0.33 -2.92 -14.92
N TYR A 188 -0.68 -3.45 -15.59
CA TYR A 188 -0.68 -3.60 -17.03
C TYR A 188 -2.07 -3.44 -17.62
N VAL A 189 -2.14 -2.92 -18.84
CA VAL A 189 -3.41 -2.73 -19.56
C VAL A 189 -3.62 -3.90 -20.52
N THR A 190 -4.79 -4.54 -20.42
CA THR A 190 -5.24 -5.60 -21.32
C THR A 190 -6.57 -5.22 -21.94
N GLU A 191 -6.85 -5.75 -23.11
CA GLU A 191 -8.15 -5.64 -23.75
C GLU A 191 -9.08 -6.75 -23.23
N ALA A 192 -10.34 -6.40 -22.97
CA ALA A 192 -11.43 -7.33 -22.74
C ALA A 192 -12.48 -7.17 -23.83
N ILE A 193 -12.92 -8.29 -24.39
CA ILE A 193 -13.94 -8.32 -25.43
C ILE A 193 -15.28 -8.63 -24.77
N GLU A 194 -16.15 -7.62 -24.65
CA GLU A 194 -17.51 -7.82 -24.16
C GLU A 194 -18.46 -8.13 -25.32
N LYS A 195 -19.15 -9.29 -25.23
CA LYS A 195 -20.22 -9.64 -26.16
C LYS A 195 -21.52 -8.96 -25.71
N GLN A 196 -21.97 -7.95 -26.44
CA GLN A 196 -23.30 -7.36 -26.20
C GLN A 196 -24.41 -8.32 -26.65
N GLN A 197 -25.46 -8.45 -25.84
CA GLN A 197 -26.57 -9.39 -26.03
C GLN A 197 -27.55 -8.99 -27.16
N HIS A 198 -27.32 -7.90 -27.89
CA HIS A 198 -28.18 -7.47 -29.00
C HIS A 198 -27.36 -6.82 -30.12
N GLY A 199 -27.16 -7.56 -31.22
CA GLY A 199 -26.41 -7.09 -32.39
C GLY A 199 -24.90 -7.19 -32.21
N VAL A 200 -24.26 -7.98 -33.06
CA VAL A 200 -22.85 -8.39 -32.98
C VAL A 200 -21.92 -7.18 -33.15
N THR A 201 -21.66 -6.45 -32.07
CA THR A 201 -20.51 -5.55 -31.96
C THR A 201 -19.68 -5.98 -30.76
N LEU A 202 -18.43 -6.32 -31.05
CA LEU A 202 -17.43 -6.64 -30.03
C LEU A 202 -16.90 -5.30 -29.51
N LYS A 203 -17.31 -4.89 -28.31
CA LYS A 203 -16.73 -3.70 -27.68
C LYS A 203 -15.44 -4.12 -26.98
N THR A 204 -14.30 -3.67 -27.50
CA THR A 204 -13.01 -3.81 -26.84
C THR A 204 -12.93 -2.75 -25.74
N THR A 205 -12.88 -3.17 -24.48
CA THR A 205 -12.63 -2.28 -23.34
C THR A 205 -11.22 -2.50 -22.81
N GLU A 206 -10.48 -1.42 -22.61
CA GLU A 206 -9.19 -1.47 -21.91
C GLU A 206 -9.43 -1.63 -20.41
N ILE A 207 -8.79 -2.63 -19.81
CA ILE A 207 -8.85 -2.92 -18.38
C ILE A 207 -7.44 -2.88 -17.81
N GLU A 208 -7.21 -1.99 -16.84
CA GLU A 208 -5.99 -2.00 -16.03
C GLU A 208 -6.07 -3.14 -15.01
N LYS A 209 -5.11 -4.07 -15.07
CA LYS A 209 -4.94 -5.15 -14.08
C LYS A 209 -3.74 -4.84 -13.20
N ARG A 210 -3.89 -5.16 -11.91
CA ARG A 210 -2.83 -5.00 -10.91
C ARG A 210 -2.47 -6.34 -10.31
N LEU A 211 -1.17 -6.58 -10.21
CA LEU A 211 -0.55 -7.76 -9.64
C LEU A 211 0.50 -7.31 -8.62
N TRP A 212 0.80 -8.20 -7.69
CA TRP A 212 1.84 -8.00 -6.68
C TRP A 212 2.68 -9.25 -6.59
N GLY A 213 3.93 -9.07 -6.21
CA GLY A 213 4.86 -10.17 -6.21
C GLY A 213 6.10 -9.93 -5.38
N ALA A 214 6.97 -10.93 -5.37
CA ALA A 214 8.26 -10.89 -4.73
C ALA A 214 9.31 -11.53 -5.63
N PHE A 215 10.43 -10.83 -5.81
CA PHE A 215 11.66 -11.43 -6.30
C PHE A 215 12.45 -11.95 -5.10
N ILE A 216 13.00 -13.15 -5.23
CA ILE A 216 13.91 -13.73 -4.24
C ILE A 216 15.19 -14.08 -4.97
N PHE A 217 16.31 -13.64 -4.42
CA PHE A 217 17.61 -13.81 -5.01
C PHE A 217 18.40 -14.92 -4.32
N ASN A 218 19.44 -15.41 -4.99
CA ASN A 218 20.26 -16.55 -4.58
C ASN A 218 19.44 -17.84 -4.42
N ILE A 219 18.66 -18.15 -5.45
CA ILE A 219 17.89 -19.40 -5.57
C ILE A 219 18.60 -20.37 -6.51
N ASP A 220 18.76 -21.62 -6.07
CA ASP A 220 19.48 -22.66 -6.82
C ASP A 220 18.63 -23.29 -7.94
N ILE A 221 17.30 -23.21 -7.83
CA ILE A 221 16.38 -23.73 -8.86
C ILE A 221 16.39 -22.77 -10.05
N GLN A 222 16.51 -23.33 -11.25
CA GLN A 222 16.63 -22.58 -12.50
C GLN A 222 15.66 -23.13 -13.56
N GLY A 223 15.26 -22.28 -14.51
CA GLY A 223 14.60 -22.70 -15.75
C GLY A 223 13.24 -23.39 -15.60
N LEU A 224 12.56 -23.17 -14.48
CA LEU A 224 11.24 -23.71 -14.16
C LEU A 224 10.22 -22.57 -14.05
N ALA A 225 9.02 -22.77 -14.56
CA ALA A 225 7.87 -21.90 -14.33
C ALA A 225 6.66 -22.75 -13.91
N VAL A 226 5.91 -22.27 -12.93
CA VAL A 226 4.76 -22.96 -12.36
C VAL A 226 3.62 -21.98 -12.24
N THR A 227 2.42 -22.39 -12.62
CA THR A 227 1.25 -21.51 -12.62
C THR A 227 0.02 -22.23 -12.12
N SER A 228 -0.83 -21.48 -11.43
CA SER A 228 -2.16 -21.93 -11.02
C SER A 228 -3.28 -21.20 -11.79
N ILE A 229 -2.94 -20.38 -12.79
CA ILE A 229 -3.87 -19.45 -13.45
C ILE A 229 -3.74 -19.52 -14.98
N SER A 230 -2.52 -19.57 -15.49
CA SER A 230 -2.22 -19.49 -16.91
C SER A 230 -2.16 -20.88 -17.53
N LYS A 231 -2.63 -21.02 -18.76
CA LYS A 231 -2.53 -22.29 -19.50
C LYS A 231 -1.28 -22.40 -20.36
N LYS A 232 -0.52 -21.31 -20.52
CA LYS A 232 0.67 -21.23 -21.39
C LYS A 232 1.65 -20.18 -20.87
N PHE A 233 2.95 -20.41 -21.07
CA PHE A 233 3.99 -19.41 -20.90
C PHE A 233 4.68 -19.08 -22.22
N ASN A 234 5.31 -17.90 -22.26
CA ASN A 234 6.15 -17.47 -23.37
C ASN A 234 7.60 -17.96 -23.16
N TYR A 235 8.42 -17.83 -24.21
CA TYR A 235 9.86 -18.06 -24.13
C TYR A 235 10.46 -17.36 -22.90
N PRO A 236 11.29 -18.03 -22.08
CA PRO A 236 11.95 -19.31 -22.35
C PRO A 236 11.21 -20.57 -21.87
N TYR A 237 10.00 -20.46 -21.30
CA TYR A 237 9.27 -21.58 -20.67
C TYR A 237 8.25 -22.22 -21.61
N LEU A 238 8.70 -22.74 -22.76
CA LEU A 238 7.82 -23.25 -23.81
C LEU A 238 7.40 -24.71 -23.60
N HIS A 239 8.14 -25.47 -22.78
CA HIS A 239 7.93 -26.91 -22.60
C HIS A 239 6.99 -27.17 -21.45
N GLU A 240 5.79 -27.69 -21.72
CA GLU A 240 4.82 -28.11 -20.70
C GLU A 240 5.16 -29.52 -20.21
N TRP A 241 5.24 -29.70 -18.88
CA TRP A 241 5.47 -31.01 -18.27
C TRP A 241 4.16 -31.65 -17.81
N GLN A 242 3.78 -32.74 -18.47
CA GLN A 242 2.64 -33.55 -18.11
C GLN A 242 3.12 -34.84 -17.44
N SER A 243 2.74 -35.04 -16.18
CA SER A 243 3.03 -36.27 -15.43
C SER A 243 1.75 -36.92 -14.96
N ASN A 244 1.61 -38.22 -15.23
CA ASN A 244 0.47 -39.02 -14.77
C ASN A 244 0.51 -39.31 -13.26
N TYR A 245 1.65 -39.08 -12.60
CA TYR A 245 1.88 -39.46 -11.20
C TYR A 245 1.57 -38.35 -10.19
N ILE A 246 1.37 -37.12 -10.66
CA ILE A 246 1.33 -35.96 -9.78
C ILE A 246 -0.14 -35.57 -9.58
N ALA A 247 -0.72 -35.87 -8.42
CA ALA A 247 -2.03 -35.34 -8.03
C ALA A 247 -2.07 -33.79 -8.04
N ALA A 248 -0.91 -33.13 -8.01
CA ALA A 248 -0.75 -31.69 -8.19
C ALA A 248 -1.07 -31.19 -9.62
N ASN A 249 -0.99 -32.02 -10.66
CA ASN A 249 -1.36 -31.65 -12.04
C ASN A 249 -2.86 -31.35 -12.21
N ARG A 250 -3.67 -31.54 -11.16
CA ARG A 250 -5.07 -31.11 -11.16
C ARG A 250 -5.27 -29.64 -10.82
N LYS A 251 -4.24 -28.96 -10.30
CA LYS A 251 -4.33 -27.56 -9.83
C LYS A 251 -3.24 -26.64 -10.36
N ILE A 252 -2.08 -27.18 -10.71
CA ILE A 252 -0.93 -26.40 -11.20
C ILE A 252 -0.34 -27.03 -12.44
N ASP A 253 0.12 -26.16 -13.34
CA ASP A 253 0.78 -26.52 -14.58
C ASP A 253 2.27 -26.17 -14.47
N PHE A 254 3.12 -27.05 -15.00
CA PHE A 254 4.57 -26.94 -14.95
C PHE A 254 5.14 -26.68 -16.34
N PHE A 255 6.05 -25.72 -16.43
CA PHE A 255 6.70 -25.32 -17.67
C PHE A 255 8.20 -25.15 -17.48
N GLY A 256 8.99 -25.34 -18.53
CA GLY A 256 10.44 -25.20 -18.45
C GLY A 256 11.12 -24.89 -19.77
N THR A 257 12.44 -24.79 -19.70
CA THR A 257 13.32 -24.51 -20.83
C THR A 257 13.54 -25.71 -21.75
N SER A 258 13.53 -26.93 -21.19
CA SER A 258 13.57 -28.19 -21.95
C SER A 258 12.99 -29.33 -21.12
N ASP A 259 12.49 -30.37 -21.79
CA ASP A 259 11.92 -31.56 -21.14
C ASP A 259 12.95 -32.28 -20.26
N MET A 260 14.20 -32.36 -20.73
CA MET A 260 15.31 -32.97 -19.98
C MET A 260 15.63 -32.19 -18.69
N HIS A 261 15.60 -30.86 -18.76
CA HIS A 261 15.82 -30.01 -17.59
C HIS A 261 14.68 -30.14 -16.58
N LEU A 262 13.44 -30.19 -17.07
CA LEU A 262 12.25 -30.42 -16.24
C LEU A 262 12.30 -31.77 -15.53
N ALA A 263 12.64 -32.85 -16.25
CA ALA A 263 12.74 -34.18 -15.68
C ALA A 263 13.79 -34.27 -14.55
N LYS A 264 14.89 -33.52 -14.66
CA LYS A 264 15.93 -33.44 -13.62
C LYS A 264 15.52 -32.57 -12.43
N THR A 265 14.81 -31.47 -12.70
CA THR A 265 14.46 -30.47 -11.68
C THR A 265 13.24 -30.91 -10.86
N LEU A 266 12.21 -31.45 -11.51
CA LEU A 266 10.94 -31.85 -10.91
C LEU A 266 11.04 -33.19 -10.17
N THR A 267 11.77 -33.17 -9.04
CA THR A 267 11.77 -34.30 -8.11
C THR A 267 10.40 -34.43 -7.40
N PRO A 268 10.05 -35.61 -6.87
CA PRO A 268 8.82 -35.77 -6.09
C PRO A 268 8.72 -34.81 -4.91
N VAL A 269 9.85 -34.52 -4.26
CA VAL A 269 9.93 -33.58 -3.13
C VAL A 269 9.63 -32.15 -3.58
N LEU A 270 10.31 -31.66 -4.64
CA LEU A 270 10.07 -30.31 -5.16
C LEU A 270 8.62 -30.15 -5.64
N THR A 271 8.09 -31.16 -6.32
CA THR A 271 6.70 -31.19 -6.79
C THR A 271 5.72 -31.04 -5.63
N LEU A 272 5.93 -31.77 -4.53
CA LEU A 272 5.07 -31.67 -3.34
C LEU A 272 5.20 -30.30 -2.67
N LYS A 273 6.41 -29.74 -2.58
CA LYS A 273 6.65 -28.37 -2.06
C LYS A 273 5.91 -27.32 -2.89
N LEU A 274 5.96 -27.42 -4.21
CA LEU A 274 5.22 -26.54 -5.12
C LEU A 274 3.71 -26.70 -4.95
N ALA A 275 3.20 -27.93 -4.90
CA ALA A 275 1.78 -28.19 -4.66
C ALA A 275 1.28 -27.59 -3.34
N ASN A 276 2.07 -27.72 -2.26
CA ASN A 276 1.76 -27.16 -0.95
C ASN A 276 1.79 -25.62 -0.95
N PHE A 277 2.75 -25.02 -1.64
CA PHE A 277 2.81 -23.57 -1.82
C PHE A 277 1.55 -23.03 -2.52
N PHE A 278 1.16 -23.65 -3.63
CA PHE A 278 -0.02 -23.26 -4.41
C PHE A 278 -1.37 -23.66 -3.78
N ASN A 279 -1.39 -24.37 -2.65
CA ASN A 279 -2.64 -24.54 -1.88
C ASN A 279 -3.06 -23.24 -1.16
N HIS A 280 -2.11 -22.35 -0.86
CA HIS A 280 -2.36 -21.09 -0.15
C HIS A 280 -2.23 -19.86 -1.05
N GLN A 281 -1.48 -20.00 -2.15
CA GLN A 281 -1.16 -18.95 -3.10
C GLN A 281 -1.76 -19.24 -4.48
N ASN A 282 -2.32 -18.21 -5.10
CA ASN A 282 -2.79 -18.26 -6.49
C ASN A 282 -1.97 -17.27 -7.29
N GLY A 283 -1.30 -17.74 -8.34
CA GLY A 283 -0.36 -16.93 -9.08
C GLY A 283 0.56 -17.73 -9.99
N GLU A 284 1.72 -17.15 -10.23
CA GLU A 284 2.78 -17.69 -11.04
C GLU A 284 4.11 -17.59 -10.31
N LEU A 285 4.90 -18.64 -10.45
CA LEU A 285 6.20 -18.78 -9.83
C LEU A 285 7.21 -19.12 -10.91
N LEU A 286 8.15 -18.21 -11.15
CA LEU A 286 9.15 -18.32 -12.21
C LEU A 286 10.54 -18.37 -11.62
N PHE A 287 11.35 -19.30 -12.10
CA PHE A 287 12.77 -19.43 -11.80
C PHE A 287 13.55 -19.09 -13.06
N HIS A 288 14.38 -18.07 -13.00
CA HIS A 288 15.10 -17.61 -14.19
C HIS A 288 16.00 -18.74 -14.74
N PRO A 289 16.14 -18.89 -16.08
CA PRO A 289 16.96 -19.95 -16.68
C PRO A 289 18.44 -19.88 -16.26
N ASP A 290 19.05 -18.69 -16.34
CA ASP A 290 20.50 -18.55 -16.14
C ASP A 290 20.92 -17.72 -14.90
N LYS A 291 19.96 -17.18 -14.16
CA LYS A 291 20.22 -16.31 -13.00
C LYS A 291 19.61 -16.94 -11.77
N ASN A 292 20.28 -16.80 -10.64
CA ASN A 292 19.82 -17.31 -9.35
C ASN A 292 18.74 -16.40 -8.76
N VAL A 293 17.63 -16.24 -9.48
CA VAL A 293 16.50 -15.40 -9.09
C VAL A 293 15.19 -16.10 -9.40
N MET A 294 14.28 -15.98 -8.45
CA MET A 294 12.90 -16.45 -8.52
C MET A 294 11.96 -15.25 -8.44
N CYS A 295 10.83 -15.31 -9.12
CA CYS A 295 9.76 -14.33 -9.06
C CYS A 295 8.44 -15.03 -8.79
N PHE A 296 7.77 -14.66 -7.70
CA PHE A 296 6.36 -14.95 -7.49
C PHE A 296 5.51 -13.75 -7.87
N MET A 297 4.38 -13.98 -8.53
CA MET A 297 3.41 -12.94 -8.90
C MET A 297 1.97 -13.44 -8.72
N GLY A 298 1.12 -12.65 -8.07
CA GLY A 298 -0.29 -12.98 -7.83
C GLY A 298 -1.18 -11.73 -7.72
N ALA A 299 -2.48 -11.95 -7.53
CA ALA A 299 -3.48 -10.87 -7.49
C ALA A 299 -3.74 -10.27 -6.10
N LYS A 300 -3.17 -10.85 -5.03
CA LYS A 300 -3.36 -10.35 -3.65
C LYS A 300 -2.46 -9.13 -3.41
N ASN A 301 -3.03 -8.03 -2.91
CA ASN A 301 -2.26 -6.82 -2.61
C ASN A 301 -1.35 -7.00 -1.39
N LEU A 302 -0.05 -7.09 -1.62
CA LEU A 302 0.96 -7.28 -0.57
C LEU A 302 1.15 -6.05 0.32
N PHE A 303 0.79 -4.85 -0.18
CA PHE A 303 0.84 -3.60 0.57
C PHE A 303 -0.50 -3.26 1.24
N GLN A 304 -1.48 -4.17 1.20
CA GLN A 304 -2.75 -3.98 1.87
C GLN A 304 -2.57 -4.05 3.38
N ILE A 305 -2.98 -2.98 4.04
CA ILE A 305 -2.96 -2.84 5.48
C ILE A 305 -4.24 -3.47 6.06
N SER A 306 -4.12 -4.17 7.18
CA SER A 306 -5.28 -4.56 8.00
C SER A 306 -6.05 -3.29 8.42
N LYS A 307 -7.24 -3.07 7.84
CA LYS A 307 -8.06 -1.89 8.16
C LYS A 307 -8.51 -1.90 9.63
N ASN A 308 -8.49 -0.73 10.23
CA ASN A 308 -9.17 -0.42 11.48
C ASN A 308 -9.87 0.93 11.27
N ASP A 309 -11.20 0.93 11.16
CA ASP A 309 -12.00 2.11 10.80
C ASP A 309 -12.18 3.11 11.97
N LYS A 310 -11.29 3.08 12.97
CA LYS A 310 -11.37 3.99 14.11
C LYS A 310 -10.80 5.35 13.73
N THR A 311 -11.63 6.38 13.87
CA THR A 311 -11.19 7.77 13.76
C THR A 311 -10.15 8.07 14.84
N VAL A 312 -8.96 8.46 14.42
CA VAL A 312 -7.87 8.86 15.33
C VAL A 312 -8.19 10.25 15.87
N GLU A 313 -8.73 10.33 17.09
CA GLU A 313 -9.06 11.60 17.76
C GLU A 313 -8.06 12.00 18.86
N ASP A 314 -7.27 11.04 19.35
CA ASP A 314 -6.24 11.26 20.36
C ASP A 314 -4.98 10.40 20.13
N ILE A 315 -3.91 10.73 20.84
CA ILE A 315 -2.60 10.04 20.77
C ILE A 315 -2.71 8.57 21.19
N SER A 316 -3.59 8.25 22.14
CA SER A 316 -3.78 6.88 22.63
C SER A 316 -4.46 5.99 21.58
N ALA A 317 -5.50 6.50 20.92
CA ALA A 317 -6.15 5.87 19.78
C ALA A 317 -5.18 5.74 18.61
N LEU A 318 -4.35 6.74 18.33
CA LEU A 318 -3.30 6.65 17.32
C LEU A 318 -2.34 5.49 17.64
N ARG A 319 -1.83 5.38 18.87
CA ARG A 319 -0.97 4.28 19.29
C ARG A 319 -1.67 2.93 19.15
N GLY A 320 -2.91 2.82 19.60
CA GLY A 320 -3.70 1.60 19.49
C GLY A 320 -3.93 1.18 18.04
N HIS A 321 -4.25 2.15 17.18
CA HIS A 321 -4.37 1.99 15.74
C HIS A 321 -3.08 1.47 15.14
N LEU A 322 -1.97 2.20 15.33
CA LEU A 322 -0.64 1.88 14.84
C LEU A 322 -0.11 0.51 15.30
N ARG A 323 -0.42 0.09 16.53
CA ARG A 323 -0.02 -1.23 17.06
C ARG A 323 -0.63 -2.40 16.26
N THR A 324 -1.82 -2.18 15.68
CA THR A 324 -2.54 -3.24 14.95
C THR A 324 -2.13 -3.39 13.49
N PHE A 325 -1.28 -2.51 12.97
CA PHE A 325 -0.87 -2.53 11.56
C PHE A 325 -0.16 -3.83 11.21
N LYS A 326 -0.76 -4.57 10.30
CA LYS A 326 -0.16 -5.74 9.67
C LYS A 326 -0.38 -5.72 8.17
N LEU A 327 0.53 -6.35 7.44
CA LEU A 327 0.40 -6.66 6.02
C LEU A 327 0.04 -8.15 5.89
N PRO A 328 -1.23 -8.56 6.07
CA PRO A 328 -1.59 -9.97 6.19
C PRO A 328 -1.20 -10.80 4.97
N HIS A 329 -1.34 -10.24 3.76
CA HIS A 329 -0.97 -10.91 2.53
C HIS A 329 0.55 -11.02 2.36
N LEU A 330 1.31 -10.01 2.79
CA LEU A 330 2.76 -10.10 2.81
C LEU A 330 3.26 -11.12 3.83
N GLU A 331 2.72 -11.11 5.04
CA GLU A 331 3.07 -12.09 6.08
C GLU A 331 2.76 -13.53 5.64
N GLN A 332 1.62 -13.72 4.98
CA GLN A 332 1.27 -15.03 4.42
C GLN A 332 2.26 -15.44 3.32
N LEU A 333 2.54 -14.56 2.36
CA LEU A 333 3.47 -14.85 1.28
C LEU A 333 4.89 -15.14 1.81
N GLN A 334 5.38 -14.35 2.76
CA GLN A 334 6.67 -14.56 3.41
C GLN A 334 6.74 -15.94 4.06
N ARG A 335 5.74 -16.32 4.87
CA ARG A 335 5.70 -17.64 5.50
C ARG A 335 5.73 -18.76 4.47
N ASP A 336 4.87 -18.68 3.46
CA ASP A 336 4.74 -19.73 2.44
C ASP A 336 6.02 -19.89 1.61
N LEU A 337 6.68 -18.77 1.25
CA LEU A 337 7.95 -18.77 0.52
C LEU A 337 9.12 -19.29 1.38
N MET A 338 9.20 -18.90 2.65
CA MET A 338 10.27 -19.39 3.53
C MET A 338 10.13 -20.89 3.83
N LEU A 339 8.90 -21.39 3.99
CA LEU A 339 8.63 -22.83 4.07
C LEU A 339 9.02 -23.56 2.78
N PHE A 340 8.68 -22.99 1.63
CA PHE A 340 9.02 -23.56 0.32
C PHE A 340 10.54 -23.65 0.10
N LEU A 341 11.29 -22.61 0.48
CA LEU A 341 12.74 -22.49 0.23
C LEU A 341 13.63 -23.21 1.25
N THR A 342 13.05 -23.74 2.33
CA THR A 342 13.82 -24.50 3.32
C THR A 342 14.34 -25.79 2.66
N LYS A 343 15.67 -26.01 2.69
CA LYS A 343 16.28 -27.26 2.23
C LYS A 343 15.92 -28.36 3.25
N ASP A 344 15.54 -29.55 2.78
CA ASP A 344 15.30 -30.69 3.67
C ASP A 344 16.63 -31.32 4.10
#